data_AF-A0A8H4L2N6-F1
#
_entry.id   AF-A0A8H4L2N6-F1
#
_cell.length_a   1.000
_cell.length_b   1.000
_cell.length_c   1.000
_cell.angle_alpha   90.00
_cell.angle_beta   90.00
_cell.angle_gamma   90.00
#
_symmetry.space_group_name_H-M   'P 1'
#
loop_
_entity.id
_entity.type
_entity.pdbx_description
1 polymer ?
#
loop_
_entity_poly.entity_id
_entity_poly.type
_entity_poly.pdbx_seq_one_letter_code
_entity_poly.pdbx_strand_id
1 'polypeptide(L)'
;MGSSQHLIKAANRAFARTLIDGPFTSMGMLRFLITKKASMTIFDFIKNPAAIKKIDRAKFANDSIDGNLRPLWARSLGRCTSFTMNVTAQLQQGFPGVFSFFLYNQGKHRLARCQSTGICIDSSSINGAFKLPEGVRKRFGNTECEWQWQDGACWTKTGNGLEYTSNVPISGHEALGMCLAEVAKGLVGVTLFRSVKVDGTTTYHRMIKWSFQKSKCRLDLVPSLVSEARKVAICWGLDSANNTNKDDKECIQMLHSFCVQHGGPHWQAQWTADGLDEITQSFWTAANAAFGFPKYVV
;
A
#
# COMPACT_ATOMS: atom_id res chain seq x y z
N MET A 1 -15.14 -18.10 28.59
CA MET A 1 -14.28 -16.95 28.20
C MET A 1 -13.07 -17.31 27.30
N GLY A 2 -12.78 -18.59 27.00
CA GLY A 2 -11.63 -18.98 26.17
C GLY A 2 -11.78 -18.85 24.64
N SER A 3 -13.00 -18.61 24.11
CA SER A 3 -13.21 -18.58 22.65
C SER A 3 -12.79 -17.26 21.98
N SER A 4 -12.92 -16.12 22.64
CA SER A 4 -12.58 -14.82 22.00
C SER A 4 -11.07 -14.57 21.94
N GLN A 5 -10.29 -15.10 22.90
CA GLN A 5 -8.84 -14.85 23.01
C GLN A 5 -8.04 -15.60 21.94
N HIS A 6 -8.47 -16.80 21.54
CA HIS A 6 -7.76 -17.55 20.50
C HIS A 6 -8.04 -16.96 19.10
N LEU A 7 -9.24 -16.44 18.86
CA LEU A 7 -9.60 -15.80 17.59
C LEU A 7 -8.83 -14.50 17.35
N ILE A 8 -8.67 -13.68 18.39
CA ILE A 8 -7.87 -12.46 18.26
C ILE A 8 -6.38 -12.77 18.06
N LYS A 9 -5.86 -13.84 18.68
CA LYS A 9 -4.50 -14.33 18.42
C LYS A 9 -4.34 -14.81 16.97
N ALA A 10 -5.31 -15.55 16.44
CA ALA A 10 -5.31 -15.96 15.04
C ALA A 10 -5.35 -14.77 14.08
N ALA A 11 -6.21 -13.77 14.36
CA ALA A 11 -6.28 -12.53 13.60
C ALA A 11 -4.95 -11.77 13.61
N ASN A 12 -4.29 -11.66 14.76
CA ASN A 12 -2.98 -11.02 14.85
C ASN A 12 -1.88 -11.78 14.12
N ARG A 13 -1.92 -13.12 14.10
CA ARG A 13 -0.98 -13.91 13.29
C ARG A 13 -1.17 -13.66 11.79
N ALA A 14 -2.40 -13.67 11.30
CA ALA A 14 -2.70 -13.37 9.89
C ALA A 14 -2.30 -11.93 9.51
N PHE A 15 -2.57 -10.97 10.41
CA PHE A 15 -2.15 -9.58 10.27
C PHE A 15 -0.63 -9.45 10.15
N ALA A 16 0.11 -10.00 11.13
CA ALA A 16 1.57 -9.93 11.18
C ALA A 16 2.22 -10.60 9.97
N ARG A 17 1.72 -11.78 9.58
CA ARG A 17 2.19 -12.50 8.39
C ARG A 17 2.02 -11.65 7.14
N THR A 18 0.80 -11.16 6.87
CA THR A 18 0.52 -10.33 5.69
C THR A 18 1.36 -9.04 5.69
N LEU A 19 1.67 -8.52 6.87
CA LEU A 19 2.49 -7.33 7.03
C LEU A 19 3.94 -7.59 6.65
N ILE A 20 4.50 -8.73 7.05
CA ILE A 20 5.90 -9.09 6.82
C ILE A 20 6.13 -9.61 5.40
N ASP A 21 5.16 -10.35 4.84
CA ASP A 21 5.26 -11.03 3.54
C ASP A 21 5.43 -10.06 2.36
N GLY A 22 5.05 -8.79 2.51
CA GLY A 22 5.22 -7.77 1.48
C GLY A 22 5.12 -6.34 2.01
N PRO A 23 5.67 -5.35 1.28
CA PRO A 23 5.63 -3.96 1.68
C PRO A 23 4.26 -3.34 1.44
N PHE A 24 3.99 -2.19 2.06
CA PHE A 24 2.89 -1.34 1.59
C PHE A 24 3.32 -0.72 0.26
N THR A 25 2.66 -1.04 -0.85
CA THR A 25 3.03 -0.48 -2.16
C THR A 25 1.85 -0.21 -3.10
N SER A 26 1.98 0.82 -3.93
CA SER A 26 1.07 1.10 -5.06
C SER A 26 1.64 0.65 -6.41
N MET A 27 2.86 0.11 -6.47
CA MET A 27 3.53 -0.22 -7.74
C MET A 27 2.81 -1.31 -8.53
N GLY A 28 2.32 -2.37 -7.87
CA GLY A 28 1.51 -3.41 -8.52
C GLY A 28 0.19 -2.86 -9.09
N MET A 29 -0.46 -1.95 -8.37
CA MET A 29 -1.68 -1.26 -8.83
C MET A 29 -1.38 -0.33 -10.02
N LEU A 30 -0.28 0.41 -10.00
CA LEU A 30 0.14 1.24 -11.13
C LEU A 30 0.40 0.39 -12.38
N ARG A 31 1.15 -0.71 -12.24
CA ARG A 31 1.38 -1.65 -13.35
C ARG A 31 0.07 -2.17 -13.92
N PHE A 32 -0.87 -2.58 -13.06
CA PHE A 32 -2.20 -3.01 -13.50
C PHE A 32 -2.95 -1.91 -14.25
N LEU A 33 -2.97 -0.67 -13.74
CA LEU A 33 -3.64 0.47 -14.39
C LEU A 33 -3.06 0.78 -15.77
N ILE A 34 -1.73 0.69 -15.92
CA ILE A 34 -1.04 0.83 -17.20
C ILE A 34 -1.51 -0.25 -18.17
N THR A 35 -1.47 -1.52 -17.77
CA THR A 35 -1.90 -2.64 -18.63
C THR A 35 -3.39 -2.63 -18.95
N LYS A 36 -4.22 -2.10 -18.05
CA LYS A 36 -5.68 -2.01 -18.23
C LYS A 36 -6.02 -1.01 -19.34
N LYS A 37 -5.19 0.00 -19.55
CA LYS A 37 -5.32 0.90 -20.68
C LYS A 37 -4.73 0.24 -21.91
N ALA A 38 -5.60 -0.30 -22.76
CA ALA A 38 -5.20 -0.99 -23.99
C ALA A 38 -4.09 -0.24 -24.74
N SER A 39 -3.03 -0.97 -25.10
CA SER A 39 -1.84 -0.50 -25.83
C SER A 39 -0.91 0.46 -25.09
N MET A 40 -1.04 0.66 -23.77
CA MET A 40 -0.09 1.48 -23.01
C MET A 40 1.03 0.64 -22.42
N THR A 41 2.28 0.92 -22.83
CA THR A 41 3.47 0.39 -22.17
C THR A 41 3.87 1.25 -20.96
N ILE A 42 4.78 0.76 -20.12
CA ILE A 42 5.37 1.57 -19.04
C ILE A 42 6.10 2.78 -19.62
N PHE A 43 6.77 2.64 -20.77
CA PHE A 43 7.41 3.76 -21.47
C PHE A 43 6.40 4.83 -21.90
N ASP A 44 5.27 4.44 -22.47
CA ASP A 44 4.19 5.37 -22.86
C ASP A 44 3.61 6.08 -21.63
N PHE A 45 3.45 5.34 -20.53
CA PHE A 45 3.04 5.92 -19.25
C PHE A 45 4.06 6.95 -18.74
N ILE A 46 5.35 6.63 -18.77
CA ILE A 46 6.41 7.55 -18.33
C ILE A 46 6.38 8.86 -19.13
N LYS A 47 6.18 8.81 -20.46
CA LYS A 47 6.07 10.01 -21.30
C LYS A 47 4.76 10.78 -21.13
N ASN A 48 3.68 10.09 -20.76
CA ASN A 48 2.36 10.70 -20.60
C ASN A 48 1.59 10.12 -19.39
N PRO A 49 2.02 10.42 -18.16
CA PRO A 49 1.45 9.76 -16.98
C PRO A 49 0.02 10.24 -16.69
N ALA A 50 -0.36 11.42 -17.18
CA ALA A 50 -1.73 11.93 -17.09
C ALA A 50 -2.76 11.05 -17.82
N ALA A 51 -2.30 10.18 -18.73
CA ALA A 51 -3.16 9.33 -19.53
C ALA A 51 -3.98 8.33 -18.70
N ILE A 52 -3.50 7.92 -17.51
CA ILE A 52 -4.26 7.03 -16.61
C ILE A 52 -5.15 7.77 -15.61
N LYS A 53 -5.00 9.10 -15.43
CA LYS A 53 -5.80 9.89 -14.46
C LYS A 53 -7.30 9.85 -14.72
N LYS A 54 -7.70 9.58 -15.96
CA LYS A 54 -9.11 9.48 -16.39
C LYS A 54 -9.73 8.11 -16.09
N ILE A 55 -8.96 7.15 -15.57
CA ILE A 55 -9.50 5.85 -15.16
C ILE A 55 -10.24 6.05 -13.83
N ASP A 56 -11.56 5.87 -13.85
CA ASP A 56 -12.42 5.90 -12.67
C ASP A 56 -12.79 4.49 -12.22
N ARG A 57 -13.53 4.40 -11.11
CA ARG A 57 -13.96 3.11 -10.54
C ARG A 57 -14.89 2.31 -11.47
N ALA A 58 -15.66 2.96 -12.34
CA ALA A 58 -16.62 2.29 -13.22
C ALA A 58 -15.90 1.46 -14.29
N LYS A 59 -14.65 1.82 -14.62
CA LYS A 59 -13.79 1.03 -15.52
C LYS A 59 -13.43 -0.36 -14.99
N PHE A 60 -13.69 -0.63 -13.72
CA PHE A 60 -13.45 -1.94 -13.11
C PHE A 60 -14.73 -2.74 -12.90
N ALA A 61 -15.91 -2.23 -13.26
CA ALA A 61 -17.20 -2.90 -13.00
C ALA A 61 -17.27 -4.34 -13.55
N ASN A 62 -16.62 -4.59 -14.70
CA ASN A 62 -16.59 -5.91 -15.35
C ASN A 62 -15.37 -6.77 -14.94
N ASP A 63 -14.51 -6.26 -14.06
CA ASP A 63 -13.33 -7.00 -13.60
C ASP A 63 -13.71 -7.98 -12.48
N SER A 64 -13.20 -9.20 -12.56
CA SER A 64 -13.48 -10.25 -11.59
C SER A 64 -12.57 -10.11 -10.38
N ILE A 65 -13.17 -10.09 -9.18
CA ILE A 65 -12.44 -10.02 -7.91
C ILE A 65 -11.50 -11.21 -7.71
N ASP A 66 -11.92 -12.40 -8.17
CA ASP A 66 -11.15 -13.64 -8.13
C ASP A 66 -10.38 -13.93 -9.43
N GLY A 67 -10.63 -13.14 -10.48
CA GLY A 67 -9.90 -13.20 -11.75
C GLY A 67 -8.79 -12.17 -11.79
N ASN A 68 -8.92 -11.19 -12.68
CA ASN A 68 -7.87 -10.23 -12.99
C ASN A 68 -7.55 -9.24 -11.86
N LEU A 69 -8.44 -9.05 -10.89
CA LEU A 69 -8.16 -8.24 -9.70
C LEU A 69 -7.48 -9.03 -8.58
N ARG A 70 -7.53 -10.38 -8.62
CA ARG A 70 -6.97 -11.24 -7.57
C ARG A 70 -5.50 -10.94 -7.26
N PRO A 71 -4.61 -10.72 -8.25
CA PRO A 71 -3.21 -10.38 -7.97
C PRO A 71 -3.01 -9.10 -7.16
N LEU A 72 -3.99 -8.19 -7.13
CA LEU A 72 -3.89 -6.90 -6.44
C LEU A 72 -4.22 -6.97 -4.95
N TRP A 73 -4.82 -8.07 -4.48
CA TRP A 73 -5.24 -8.20 -3.08
C TRP A 73 -4.90 -9.54 -2.46
N ALA A 74 -4.84 -10.64 -3.22
CA ALA A 74 -4.56 -11.98 -2.70
C ALA A 74 -3.06 -12.33 -2.70
N ARG A 75 -2.19 -11.34 -2.92
CA ARG A 75 -0.74 -11.49 -2.94
C ARG A 75 -0.08 -10.59 -1.88
N SER A 76 1.25 -10.56 -1.86
CA SER A 76 2.05 -9.82 -0.88
C SER A 76 2.12 -8.31 -1.17
N LEU A 77 1.97 -7.90 -2.43
CA LEU A 77 1.94 -6.48 -2.79
C LEU A 77 0.55 -5.85 -2.63
N GLY A 78 0.53 -4.62 -2.11
CA GLY A 78 -0.66 -3.78 -2.15
C GLY A 78 -0.68 -2.66 -1.11
N ARG A 79 -1.74 -1.85 -1.18
CA ARG A 79 -2.01 -0.78 -0.21
C ARG A 79 -2.86 -1.30 0.94
N CYS A 80 -3.39 -0.37 1.74
CA CYS A 80 -4.26 -0.65 2.87
C CYS A 80 -5.45 -1.54 2.53
N THR A 81 -6.17 -1.28 1.42
CA THR A 81 -7.32 -2.09 0.99
C THR A 81 -6.91 -3.54 0.70
N SER A 82 -5.85 -3.74 -0.10
CA SER A 82 -5.31 -5.07 -0.43
C SER A 82 -4.91 -5.84 0.82
N PHE A 83 -4.21 -5.16 1.74
CA PHE A 83 -3.80 -5.72 3.02
C PHE A 83 -5.01 -6.20 3.82
N THR A 84 -6.02 -5.35 4.00
CA THR A 84 -7.23 -5.68 4.76
C THR A 84 -7.93 -6.89 4.16
N MET A 85 -8.11 -6.91 2.82
CA MET A 85 -8.75 -8.02 2.12
C MET A 85 -7.96 -9.34 2.23
N ASN A 86 -6.63 -9.28 2.14
CA ASN A 86 -5.79 -10.46 2.28
C ASN A 86 -5.92 -11.09 3.68
N VAL A 87 -5.82 -10.27 4.73
CA VAL A 87 -5.97 -10.73 6.12
C VAL A 87 -7.35 -11.33 6.35
N THR A 88 -8.42 -10.69 5.87
CA THR A 88 -9.79 -11.23 6.05
C THR A 88 -9.97 -12.54 5.31
N ALA A 89 -9.46 -12.66 4.08
CA ALA A 89 -9.54 -13.90 3.31
C ALA A 89 -8.80 -15.06 3.98
N GLN A 90 -7.58 -14.82 4.50
CA GLN A 90 -6.83 -15.82 5.26
C GLN A 90 -7.61 -16.30 6.49
N LEU A 91 -8.27 -15.39 7.22
CA LEU A 91 -9.05 -15.74 8.40
C LEU A 91 -10.32 -16.52 8.07
N GLN A 92 -11.05 -16.11 7.02
CA GLN A 92 -12.26 -16.81 6.58
C GLN A 92 -11.96 -18.20 6.01
N GLN A 93 -10.82 -18.35 5.31
CA GLN A 93 -10.36 -19.64 4.82
C GLN A 93 -9.84 -20.54 5.95
N GLY A 94 -9.07 -19.99 6.88
CA GLY A 94 -8.48 -20.75 8.00
C GLY A 94 -9.48 -21.11 9.10
N PHE A 95 -10.59 -20.38 9.21
CA PHE A 95 -11.66 -20.64 10.18
C PHE A 95 -13.04 -20.51 9.50
N PRO A 96 -13.42 -21.47 8.63
CA PRO A 96 -14.68 -21.43 7.91
C PRO A 96 -15.88 -21.31 8.87
N GLY A 97 -16.81 -20.41 8.57
CA GLY A 97 -18.01 -20.17 9.37
C GLY A 97 -17.80 -19.38 10.68
N VAL A 98 -16.55 -19.10 11.09
CA VAL A 98 -16.25 -18.36 12.32
C VAL A 98 -16.22 -16.85 12.06
N PHE A 99 -15.50 -16.44 11.02
CA PHE A 99 -15.36 -15.03 10.66
C PHE A 99 -16.31 -14.65 9.52
N SER A 100 -17.05 -13.57 9.73
CA SER A 100 -17.83 -12.88 8.68
C SER A 100 -17.45 -11.41 8.64
N PHE A 101 -16.56 -11.03 7.71
CA PHE A 101 -16.04 -9.67 7.60
C PHE A 101 -16.83 -8.84 6.61
N PHE A 102 -17.13 -7.60 7.00
CA PHE A 102 -17.62 -6.54 6.12
C PHE A 102 -16.60 -5.41 6.04
N LEU A 103 -16.45 -4.83 4.84
CA LEU A 103 -15.57 -3.69 4.59
C LEU A 103 -16.36 -2.39 4.72
N TYR A 104 -15.74 -1.37 5.30
CA TYR A 104 -16.33 -0.05 5.49
C TYR A 104 -15.42 1.01 4.88
N ASN A 105 -16.02 1.98 4.19
CA ASN A 105 -15.31 3.06 3.53
C ASN A 105 -14.98 4.18 4.51
N GLN A 106 -13.69 4.44 4.75
CA GLN A 106 -13.21 5.48 5.65
C GLN A 106 -12.43 6.53 4.84
N GLY A 107 -13.11 7.13 3.86
CA GLY A 107 -12.51 8.12 2.96
C GLY A 107 -11.51 7.51 1.97
N LYS A 108 -10.21 7.73 2.20
CA LYS A 108 -9.12 7.14 1.38
C LYS A 108 -8.61 5.80 1.93
N HIS A 109 -9.29 5.26 2.93
CA HIS A 109 -8.91 4.07 3.67
C HIS A 109 -10.08 3.11 3.82
N ARG A 110 -9.79 1.82 4.01
CA ARG A 110 -10.81 0.79 4.20
C ARG A 110 -10.42 -0.13 5.34
N LEU A 111 -11.36 -0.30 6.26
CA LEU A 111 -11.25 -1.25 7.37
C LEU A 111 -12.24 -2.37 7.16
N ALA A 112 -11.92 -3.55 7.70
CA ALA A 112 -12.86 -4.64 7.83
C ALA A 112 -13.25 -4.82 9.29
N ARG A 113 -14.53 -5.07 9.54
CA ARG A 113 -15.02 -5.51 10.86
C ARG A 113 -15.77 -6.81 10.71
N CYS A 114 -15.45 -7.77 11.57
CA CYS A 114 -16.13 -9.04 11.65
C CYS A 114 -17.43 -8.88 12.43
N GLN A 115 -18.57 -9.22 11.82
CA GLN A 115 -19.89 -9.11 12.44
C GLN A 115 -20.05 -10.09 13.61
N SER A 116 -19.54 -11.31 13.48
CA SER A 116 -19.67 -12.35 14.50
C SER A 116 -18.78 -12.14 15.72
N THR A 117 -17.59 -11.55 15.54
CA THR A 117 -16.58 -11.47 16.62
C THR A 117 -16.29 -10.05 17.09
N GLY A 118 -16.68 -9.03 16.32
CA GLY A 118 -16.31 -7.63 16.53
C GLY A 118 -14.82 -7.36 16.27
N ILE A 119 -14.07 -8.30 15.69
CA ILE A 119 -12.65 -8.10 15.35
C ILE A 119 -12.53 -7.19 14.13
N CYS A 120 -11.69 -6.18 14.24
CA CYS A 120 -11.35 -5.23 13.20
C CYS A 120 -9.96 -5.50 12.64
N ILE A 121 -9.87 -5.41 11.31
CA ILE A 121 -8.63 -5.40 10.55
C ILE A 121 -8.51 -4.03 9.90
N ASP A 122 -7.46 -3.31 10.29
CA ASP A 122 -7.15 -1.99 9.77
C ASP A 122 -5.63 -1.85 9.64
N SER A 123 -5.12 -1.57 8.44
CA SER A 123 -3.68 -1.45 8.20
C SER A 123 -3.02 -0.24 8.87
N SER A 124 -3.79 0.68 9.46
CA SER A 124 -3.30 1.82 10.25
C SER A 124 -3.21 1.52 11.75
N SER A 125 -3.68 0.34 12.18
CA SER A 125 -3.52 -0.13 13.56
C SER A 125 -2.08 -0.56 13.82
N ILE A 126 -1.40 0.15 14.73
CA ILE A 126 -0.06 -0.24 15.18
C ILE A 126 -0.06 -1.52 16.03
N ASN A 127 -1.19 -1.91 16.62
CA ASN A 127 -1.30 -3.08 17.50
C ASN A 127 -1.83 -4.33 16.78
N GLY A 128 -1.90 -4.29 15.44
CA GLY A 128 -2.44 -5.39 14.65
C GLY A 128 -3.96 -5.45 14.67
N ALA A 129 -4.50 -6.67 14.63
CA ALA A 129 -5.94 -6.90 14.71
C ALA A 129 -6.45 -6.63 16.13
N PHE A 130 -7.62 -6.01 16.26
CA PHE A 130 -8.18 -5.64 17.56
C PHE A 130 -9.69 -5.85 17.59
N LYS A 131 -10.26 -6.11 18.77
CA LYS A 131 -11.72 -6.15 18.94
C LYS A 131 -12.27 -4.73 19.10
N LEU A 132 -13.37 -4.39 18.44
CA LEU A 132 -14.07 -3.10 18.56
C LEU A 132 -15.53 -3.34 19.01
N PRO A 133 -15.78 -3.37 20.34
CA PRO A 133 -17.12 -3.50 20.90
C PRO A 133 -17.99 -2.27 20.60
N GLU A 134 -19.30 -2.46 20.70
CA GLU A 134 -20.29 -1.39 20.63
C GLU A 134 -20.02 -0.28 21.64
N GLY A 135 -20.12 0.98 21.22
CA GLY A 135 -19.97 2.16 22.09
C GLY A 135 -18.54 2.42 22.60
N VAL A 136 -17.59 1.53 22.32
CA VAL A 136 -16.22 1.66 22.82
C VAL A 136 -15.35 2.38 21.78
N ARG A 137 -14.82 3.54 22.17
CA ARG A 137 -13.77 4.23 21.43
C ARG A 137 -12.42 3.60 21.72
N LYS A 138 -11.67 3.28 20.67
CA LYS A 138 -10.32 2.72 20.76
C LYS A 138 -9.28 3.63 20.12
N ARG A 139 -8.15 3.75 20.81
CA ARG A 139 -6.93 4.44 20.37
C ARG A 139 -5.74 3.59 20.80
N PHE A 140 -4.72 3.45 19.96
CA PHE A 140 -3.54 2.65 20.28
C PHE A 140 -2.28 3.50 20.34
N GLY A 141 -1.55 3.40 21.46
CA GLY A 141 -0.26 4.06 21.68
C GLY A 141 -0.30 5.56 21.39
N ASN A 142 0.79 6.08 20.82
CA ASN A 142 0.92 7.49 20.41
C ASN A 142 0.34 7.76 19.01
N THR A 143 -0.55 6.91 18.49
CA THR A 143 -1.23 7.23 17.23
C THR A 143 -2.32 8.27 17.48
N GLU A 144 -2.59 9.10 16.48
CA GLU A 144 -3.76 9.97 16.45
C GLU A 144 -4.98 9.27 15.82
N CYS A 145 -4.83 8.00 15.42
CA CYS A 145 -5.92 7.22 14.87
C CYS A 145 -6.85 6.70 15.98
N GLU A 146 -8.16 6.85 15.76
CA GLU A 146 -9.19 6.35 16.66
C GLU A 146 -10.27 5.58 15.89
N TRP A 147 -10.89 4.61 16.54
CA TRP A 147 -11.96 3.80 15.98
C TRP A 147 -13.11 3.71 16.97
N GLN A 148 -14.34 3.71 16.46
CA GLN A 148 -15.53 3.44 17.25
C GLN A 148 -16.54 2.68 16.40
N TRP A 149 -17.20 1.71 17.01
CA TRP A 149 -18.35 1.04 16.42
C TRP A 149 -19.60 1.43 17.21
N GLN A 150 -20.57 2.02 16.53
CA GLN A 150 -21.78 2.54 17.16
C GLN A 150 -22.95 2.49 16.17
N ASP A 151 -24.09 1.94 16.61
CA ASP A 151 -25.37 1.95 15.91
C ASP A 151 -25.26 1.41 14.47
N GLY A 152 -24.51 0.32 14.30
CA GLY A 152 -24.26 -0.28 12.98
C GLY A 152 -23.28 0.47 12.09
N ALA A 153 -22.66 1.54 12.60
CA ALA A 153 -21.69 2.36 11.88
C ALA A 153 -20.28 2.22 12.45
N CYS A 154 -19.29 2.25 11.55
CA CYS A 154 -17.90 2.40 11.93
C CYS A 154 -17.46 3.84 11.73
N TRP A 155 -17.10 4.50 12.82
CA TRP A 155 -16.45 5.80 12.82
C TRP A 155 -14.94 5.62 12.99
N THR A 156 -14.17 6.44 12.28
CA THR A 156 -12.73 6.55 12.44
C THR A 156 -12.27 7.99 12.46
N LYS A 157 -11.27 8.27 13.29
CA LYS A 157 -10.44 9.48 13.19
C LYS A 157 -9.08 9.06 12.69
N THR A 158 -8.59 9.74 11.67
CA THR A 158 -7.29 9.47 11.07
C THR A 158 -6.19 10.28 11.74
N GLY A 159 -4.93 9.91 11.50
CA GLY A 159 -3.79 10.56 12.12
C GLY A 159 -3.52 12.01 11.72
N ASN A 160 -4.35 12.61 10.86
CA ASN A 160 -4.33 14.03 10.54
C ASN A 160 -5.60 14.76 11.01
N GLY A 161 -6.39 14.12 11.89
CA GLY A 161 -7.61 14.66 12.46
C GLY A 161 -8.86 14.55 11.58
N LEU A 162 -8.78 14.00 10.36
CA LEU A 162 -9.98 13.79 9.53
C LEU A 162 -10.82 12.64 10.08
N GLU A 163 -12.13 12.86 10.13
CA GLU A 163 -13.10 11.90 10.64
C GLU A 163 -13.98 11.35 9.52
N TYR A 164 -14.30 10.07 9.62
CA TYR A 164 -15.12 9.35 8.65
C TYR A 164 -16.10 8.43 9.38
N THR A 165 -17.32 8.34 8.86
CA THR A 165 -18.34 7.40 9.34
C THR A 165 -18.90 6.63 8.16
N SER A 166 -19.04 5.31 8.31
CA SER A 166 -19.67 4.45 7.32
C SER A 166 -20.53 3.40 8.01
N ASN A 167 -21.80 3.35 7.63
CA ASN A 167 -22.80 2.37 8.08
C ASN A 167 -23.17 1.36 6.98
N VAL A 168 -22.81 1.62 5.73
CA VAL A 168 -23.07 0.74 4.60
C VAL A 168 -21.79 -0.06 4.27
N PRO A 169 -21.82 -1.40 4.40
CA PRO A 169 -20.75 -2.24 3.90
C PRO A 169 -20.52 -2.06 2.41
N ILE A 170 -19.26 -2.13 2.00
CA ILE A 170 -18.87 -2.18 0.59
C ILE A 170 -18.30 -3.55 0.25
N SER A 171 -18.45 -3.96 -1.01
CA SER A 171 -17.82 -5.17 -1.53
C SER A 171 -16.30 -5.00 -1.66
N GLY A 172 -15.58 -6.12 -1.72
CA GLY A 172 -14.13 -6.10 -2.03
C GLY A 172 -13.83 -5.50 -3.41
N HIS A 173 -14.75 -5.71 -4.36
CA HIS A 173 -14.69 -5.11 -5.69
C HIS A 173 -14.74 -3.58 -5.63
N GLU A 174 -15.75 -3.03 -4.95
CA GLU A 174 -15.89 -1.57 -4.78
C GLU A 174 -14.69 -0.99 -4.03
N ALA A 175 -14.24 -1.65 -2.96
CA ALA A 175 -13.09 -1.20 -2.17
C ALA A 175 -11.81 -1.10 -3.01
N LEU A 176 -11.54 -2.12 -3.83
CA LEU A 176 -10.36 -2.15 -4.70
C LEU A 176 -10.49 -1.15 -5.86
N GLY A 177 -11.68 -1.03 -6.47
CA GLY A 177 -11.96 -0.04 -7.51
C GLY A 177 -11.76 1.40 -7.03
N MET A 178 -12.16 1.72 -5.79
CA MET A 178 -11.86 3.01 -5.16
C MET A 178 -10.34 3.21 -4.98
N CYS A 179 -9.62 2.19 -4.49
CA CYS A 179 -8.17 2.27 -4.28
C CYS A 179 -7.41 2.49 -5.60
N LEU A 180 -7.81 1.79 -6.67
CA LEU A 180 -7.25 1.95 -8.01
C LEU A 180 -7.51 3.35 -8.57
N ALA A 181 -8.71 3.89 -8.42
CA ALA A 181 -9.03 5.25 -8.84
C ALA A 181 -8.20 6.31 -8.10
N GLU A 182 -7.91 6.10 -6.81
CA GLU A 182 -7.00 6.97 -6.05
C GLU A 182 -5.56 6.91 -6.56
N VAL A 183 -5.05 5.70 -6.83
CA VAL A 183 -3.70 5.51 -7.40
C VAL A 183 -3.58 6.18 -8.77
N ALA A 184 -4.59 5.99 -9.63
CA ALA A 184 -4.66 6.60 -10.96
C ALA A 184 -4.64 8.14 -10.89
N LYS A 185 -5.35 8.74 -9.94
CA LYS A 185 -5.37 10.20 -9.73
C LYS A 185 -4.04 10.73 -9.19
N GLY A 186 -3.42 10.00 -8.25
CA GLY A 186 -2.20 10.41 -7.57
C GLY A 186 -0.98 10.43 -8.48
N LEU A 187 -0.85 9.45 -9.39
CA LEU A 187 0.37 9.23 -10.21
C LEU A 187 1.64 9.13 -9.35
N VAL A 188 1.52 8.45 -8.21
CA VAL A 188 2.61 8.23 -7.28
C VAL A 188 2.74 6.73 -7.00
N GLY A 189 3.94 6.22 -7.23
CA GLY A 189 4.34 4.88 -6.81
C GLY A 189 4.95 4.97 -5.42
N VAL A 190 4.35 4.37 -4.41
CA VAL A 190 4.91 4.33 -3.05
C VAL A 190 5.31 2.91 -2.75
N THR A 191 6.45 2.72 -2.08
CA THR A 191 6.83 1.48 -1.40
C THR A 191 7.29 1.84 -0.01
N LEU A 192 6.63 1.31 1.01
CA LEU A 192 6.95 1.51 2.41
C LEU A 192 7.24 0.15 3.05
N PHE A 193 8.48 -0.03 3.49
CA PHE A 193 8.89 -1.24 4.19
C PHE A 193 8.37 -1.25 5.62
N ARG A 194 8.08 -2.45 6.13
CA ARG A 194 7.39 -2.62 7.42
C ARG A 194 7.81 -3.91 8.12
N SER A 195 7.69 -3.95 9.45
CA SER A 195 7.94 -5.15 10.24
C SER A 195 7.04 -5.19 11.46
N VAL A 196 7.10 -6.30 12.20
CA VAL A 196 6.46 -6.44 13.52
C VAL A 196 7.57 -6.56 14.56
N LYS A 197 7.46 -5.82 15.67
CA LYS A 197 8.37 -5.92 16.81
C LYS A 197 8.06 -7.16 17.66
N VAL A 198 8.96 -7.48 18.59
CA VAL A 198 8.78 -8.59 19.56
C VAL A 198 7.50 -8.44 20.39
N ASP A 199 7.10 -7.21 20.71
CA ASP A 199 5.87 -6.91 21.45
C ASP A 199 4.58 -6.99 20.59
N GLY A 200 4.71 -7.37 19.30
CA GLY A 200 3.60 -7.46 18.36
C GLY A 200 3.21 -6.15 17.70
N THR A 201 3.88 -5.03 18.01
CA THR A 201 3.58 -3.74 17.39
C THR A 201 4.16 -3.62 15.99
N THR A 202 3.42 -2.97 15.10
CA THR A 202 3.85 -2.67 13.74
C THR A 202 4.87 -1.55 13.73
N THR A 203 5.94 -1.73 12.97
CA THR A 203 6.93 -0.70 12.67
C THR A 203 6.95 -0.41 11.18
N TYR A 204 6.81 0.86 10.83
CA TYR A 204 7.05 1.34 9.48
C TYR A 204 8.50 1.84 9.41
N HIS A 205 9.25 1.31 8.47
CA HIS A 205 10.64 1.68 8.26
C HIS A 205 10.68 2.91 7.36
N ARG A 206 11.23 2.81 6.16
CA ARG A 206 11.39 3.95 5.25
C ARG A 206 10.70 3.71 3.92
N MET A 207 10.54 4.82 3.21
CA MET A 207 9.69 4.90 2.03
C MET A 207 10.51 5.26 0.79
N ILE A 208 10.16 4.59 -0.30
CA ILE A 208 10.55 4.94 -1.67
C ILE A 208 9.31 5.50 -2.35
N LYS A 209 9.44 6.64 -3.01
CA LYS A 209 8.31 7.32 -3.67
C LYS A 209 8.66 7.77 -5.09
N TRP A 210 8.08 7.11 -6.07
CA TRP A 210 8.05 7.53 -7.46
C TRP A 210 7.01 8.64 -7.68
N SER A 211 7.41 9.69 -8.38
CA SER A 211 6.55 10.77 -8.87
C SER A 211 6.72 10.91 -10.38
N PHE A 212 5.62 10.86 -11.12
CA PHE A 212 5.63 10.87 -12.59
C PHE A 212 5.06 12.19 -13.14
N GLN A 213 5.82 12.85 -14.01
CA GLN A 213 5.43 14.07 -14.70
C GLN A 213 5.78 13.98 -16.19
N LYS A 214 5.14 14.80 -17.03
CA LYS A 214 5.28 14.71 -18.50
C LYS A 214 6.72 14.81 -18.99
N SER A 215 7.55 15.62 -18.35
CA SER A 215 8.93 15.90 -18.75
C SER A 215 9.98 15.38 -17.78
N LYS A 216 9.57 14.79 -16.65
CA LYS A 216 10.51 14.30 -15.63
C LYS A 216 9.92 13.18 -14.80
N CYS A 217 10.81 12.32 -14.32
CA CYS A 217 10.49 11.33 -13.31
C CYS A 217 11.38 11.57 -12.09
N ARG A 218 10.86 11.29 -10.90
CA ARG A 218 11.58 11.48 -9.64
C ARG A 218 11.30 10.31 -8.71
N LEU A 219 12.34 9.78 -8.10
CA LEU A 219 12.29 8.75 -7.08
C LEU A 219 12.88 9.31 -5.78
N ASP A 220 12.01 9.58 -4.81
CA ASP A 220 12.41 10.05 -3.48
C ASP A 220 12.73 8.87 -2.58
N LEU A 221 13.92 8.90 -1.99
CA LEU A 221 14.36 8.02 -0.91
C LEU A 221 14.14 8.78 0.40
N VAL A 222 13.17 8.34 1.21
CA VAL A 222 12.67 9.08 2.38
C VAL A 222 13.10 8.38 3.67
N PRO A 223 14.23 8.77 4.29
CA PRO A 223 14.80 8.14 5.49
C PRO A 223 14.16 8.64 6.79
N SER A 224 13.12 9.46 6.73
CA SER A 224 12.26 9.76 7.89
C SER A 224 10.83 10.02 7.42
N LEU A 225 9.86 9.35 8.05
CA LEU A 225 8.44 9.60 7.81
C LEU A 225 7.92 10.84 8.55
N VAL A 226 8.72 11.39 9.48
CA VAL A 226 8.33 12.50 10.37
C VAL A 226 9.02 13.81 9.96
N SER A 227 10.21 13.73 9.35
CA SER A 227 11.00 14.90 8.96
C SER A 227 11.31 14.87 7.47
N GLU A 228 11.06 15.99 6.79
CA GLU A 228 11.41 16.16 5.38
C GLU A 228 12.90 16.46 5.14
N ALA A 229 13.70 16.61 6.21
CA ALA A 229 14.99 17.30 6.16
C ALA A 229 16.15 16.53 5.52
N ARG A 230 15.97 15.29 5.06
CA ARG A 230 17.04 14.49 4.41
C ARG A 230 16.48 13.59 3.31
N LYS A 231 15.93 14.14 2.23
CA LYS A 231 15.41 13.32 1.11
C LYS A 231 16.45 13.28 0.01
N VAL A 232 17.01 12.10 -0.28
CA VAL A 232 17.76 11.90 -1.53
C VAL A 232 16.74 11.69 -2.65
N ALA A 233 16.85 12.45 -3.73
CA ALA A 233 15.95 12.31 -4.88
C ALA A 233 16.74 11.92 -6.13
N ILE A 234 16.42 10.76 -6.70
CA ILE A 234 16.94 10.30 -7.99
C ILE A 234 16.02 10.86 -9.08
N CYS A 235 16.56 11.68 -9.98
CA CYS A 235 15.79 12.46 -10.94
C CYS A 235 16.17 12.15 -12.39
N TRP A 236 15.16 12.04 -13.25
CA TRP A 236 15.26 11.92 -14.70
C TRP A 236 14.71 13.18 -15.38
N GLY A 237 15.30 13.59 -16.51
CA GLY A 237 14.79 14.69 -17.33
C GLY A 237 15.12 16.11 -16.84
N LEU A 238 15.96 16.24 -15.80
CA LEU A 238 16.59 17.50 -15.41
C LEU A 238 18.01 17.51 -15.98
N ASP A 239 18.29 18.37 -16.97
CA ASP A 239 19.61 18.55 -17.58
C ASP A 239 20.36 17.25 -17.91
N SER A 240 19.62 16.22 -18.30
CA SER A 240 20.10 14.84 -18.46
C SER A 240 20.93 14.61 -19.72
N ALA A 241 21.13 15.64 -20.55
CA ALA A 241 21.92 15.57 -21.77
C ALA A 241 23.38 15.15 -21.52
N ASN A 242 23.91 15.40 -20.31
CA ASN A 242 25.29 15.07 -19.94
C ASN A 242 25.39 13.89 -18.95
N ASN A 243 24.26 13.30 -18.53
CA ASN A 243 24.30 12.18 -17.59
C ASN A 243 24.75 10.91 -18.30
N THR A 244 25.55 10.10 -17.60
CA THR A 244 26.21 8.92 -18.16
C THR A 244 25.72 7.64 -17.50
N ASN A 245 26.13 6.49 -18.06
CA ASN A 245 25.92 5.18 -17.44
C ASN A 245 26.60 5.07 -16.05
N LYS A 246 27.61 5.90 -15.77
CA LYS A 246 28.21 5.97 -14.43
C LYS A 246 27.22 6.53 -13.42
N ASP A 247 26.55 7.63 -13.76
CA ASP A 247 25.53 8.25 -12.90
C ASP A 247 24.37 7.28 -12.62
N ASP A 248 23.94 6.51 -13.63
CA ASP A 248 22.90 5.47 -13.47
C ASP A 248 23.31 4.40 -12.45
N LYS A 249 24.55 3.89 -12.54
CA LYS A 249 25.08 2.90 -11.59
C LYS A 249 25.19 3.46 -10.18
N GLU A 250 25.61 4.71 -10.03
CA GLU A 250 25.66 5.38 -8.71
C GLU A 250 24.26 5.53 -8.10
N CYS A 251 23.26 5.91 -8.91
CA CYS A 251 21.85 5.96 -8.48
C CYS A 251 21.30 4.59 -8.07
N ILE A 252 21.63 3.51 -8.80
CA ILE A 252 21.24 2.13 -8.44
C ILE A 252 21.88 1.72 -7.10
N GLN A 253 23.18 2.00 -6.93
CA GLN A 253 23.89 1.73 -5.68
C GLN A 253 23.30 2.53 -4.51
N MET A 254 22.89 3.78 -4.73
CA MET A 254 22.22 4.61 -3.74
C MET A 254 20.87 4.01 -3.32
N LEU A 255 20.04 3.60 -4.27
CA LEU A 255 18.77 2.93 -3.99
C LEU A 255 18.98 1.64 -3.19
N HIS A 256 19.94 0.80 -3.60
CA HIS A 256 20.27 -0.43 -2.89
C HIS A 256 20.76 -0.15 -1.46
N SER A 257 21.69 0.79 -1.29
CA SER A 257 22.23 1.19 0.01
C SER A 257 21.13 1.73 0.93
N PHE A 258 20.20 2.51 0.38
CA PHE A 258 19.01 2.94 1.10
C PHE A 258 18.18 1.75 1.57
N CYS A 259 17.84 0.79 0.71
CA CYS A 259 17.08 -0.39 1.12
C CYS A 259 17.79 -1.19 2.23
N VAL A 260 19.11 -1.38 2.13
CA VAL A 260 19.93 -2.07 3.15
C VAL A 260 19.89 -1.33 4.49
N GLN A 261 20.10 -0.02 4.48
CA GLN A 261 20.21 0.79 5.70
C GLN A 261 18.85 1.05 6.35
N HIS A 262 17.79 1.08 5.54
CA HIS A 262 16.52 1.71 5.92
C HIS A 262 15.27 0.85 5.67
N GLY A 263 15.39 -0.31 5.04
CA GLY A 263 14.25 -1.19 4.77
C GLY A 263 13.81 -2.04 5.97
N GLY A 264 14.63 -2.14 7.02
CA GLY A 264 14.35 -2.96 8.19
C GLY A 264 14.59 -4.46 7.94
N PRO A 265 14.30 -5.35 8.92
CA PRO A 265 14.78 -6.74 8.92
C PRO A 265 14.21 -7.62 7.79
N HIS A 266 13.11 -7.22 7.15
CA HIS A 266 12.44 -8.00 6.11
C HIS A 266 12.54 -7.36 4.72
N TRP A 267 13.41 -6.36 4.54
CA TRP A 267 13.44 -5.57 3.32
C TRP A 267 13.69 -6.40 2.06
N GLN A 268 14.57 -7.40 2.13
CA GLN A 268 14.93 -8.24 0.98
C GLN A 268 13.71 -9.03 0.49
N ALA A 269 13.05 -9.74 1.40
CA ALA A 269 11.84 -10.51 1.10
C ALA A 269 10.71 -9.59 0.57
N GLN A 270 10.56 -8.40 1.17
CA GLN A 270 9.57 -7.42 0.70
C GLN A 270 9.92 -6.80 -0.65
N TRP A 271 11.21 -6.63 -0.96
CA TRP A 271 11.67 -6.06 -2.23
C TRP A 271 11.43 -7.00 -3.40
N THR A 272 11.57 -8.31 -3.18
CA THR A 272 11.33 -9.34 -4.20
C THR A 272 9.89 -9.86 -4.20
N ALA A 273 9.06 -9.45 -3.22
CA ALA A 273 7.67 -9.91 -3.10
C ALA A 273 6.89 -9.59 -4.39
N ASP A 274 6.27 -10.63 -4.98
CA ASP A 274 5.54 -10.60 -6.25
C ASP A 274 6.23 -9.79 -7.38
N GLY A 275 7.56 -9.82 -7.44
CA GLY A 275 8.36 -9.15 -8.46
C GLY A 275 8.36 -7.62 -8.34
N LEU A 276 8.26 -7.05 -7.13
CA LEU A 276 8.35 -5.60 -6.94
C LEU A 276 9.67 -5.00 -7.46
N ASP A 277 10.77 -5.73 -7.34
CA ASP A 277 12.07 -5.42 -7.92
C ASP A 277 12.02 -5.37 -9.45
N GLU A 278 11.38 -6.35 -10.10
CA GLU A 278 11.17 -6.37 -11.55
C GLU A 278 10.27 -5.21 -12.01
N ILE A 279 9.20 -4.92 -11.26
CA ILE A 279 8.34 -3.77 -11.52
C ILE A 279 9.18 -2.50 -11.43
N THR A 280 9.94 -2.33 -10.34
CA THR A 280 10.79 -1.15 -10.15
C THR A 280 11.80 -1.00 -11.29
N GLN A 281 12.46 -2.09 -11.69
CA GLN A 281 13.42 -2.12 -12.79
C GLN A 281 12.77 -1.74 -14.13
N SER A 282 11.53 -2.17 -14.36
CA SER A 282 10.78 -1.82 -15.57
C SER A 282 10.48 -0.32 -15.66
N PHE A 283 10.11 0.31 -14.54
CA PHE A 283 9.91 1.76 -14.46
C PHE A 283 11.22 2.52 -14.61
N TRP A 284 12.30 2.06 -13.99
CA TRP A 284 13.65 2.64 -14.11
C TRP A 284 14.13 2.61 -15.57
N THR A 285 14.05 1.45 -16.21
CA THR A 285 14.45 1.25 -17.61
C THR A 285 13.65 2.15 -18.56
N ALA A 286 12.33 2.23 -18.34
CA ALA A 286 11.47 3.12 -19.12
C ALA A 286 11.79 4.60 -18.90
N ALA A 287 12.15 5.01 -17.68
CA ALA A 287 12.60 6.37 -17.39
C ALA A 287 13.94 6.70 -18.06
N ASN A 288 14.91 5.79 -18.03
CA ASN A 288 16.18 5.92 -18.76
C ASN A 288 15.95 6.11 -20.26
N ALA A 289 15.10 5.26 -20.85
CA ALA A 289 14.77 5.35 -22.27
C ALA A 289 14.02 6.64 -22.64
N ALA A 290 13.17 7.16 -21.75
CA ALA A 290 12.36 8.34 -22.03
C ALA A 290 13.14 9.66 -21.85
N PHE A 291 14.04 9.71 -20.88
CA PHE A 291 14.60 10.97 -20.37
C PHE A 291 16.13 10.95 -20.18
N GLY A 292 16.84 9.88 -20.56
CA GLY A 292 18.28 9.72 -20.30
C GLY A 292 18.58 9.23 -18.89
N PHE A 293 19.87 9.11 -18.54
CA PHE A 293 20.28 8.57 -17.24
C PHE A 293 19.95 9.52 -16.07
N PRO A 294 19.64 8.99 -14.87
CA PRO A 294 19.30 9.79 -13.73
C PRO A 294 20.53 10.39 -13.05
N LYS A 295 20.28 11.35 -12.17
CA LYS A 295 21.24 11.81 -11.17
C LYS A 295 20.53 11.96 -9.83
N TYR A 296 21.22 11.70 -8.72
CA TYR A 296 20.66 11.96 -7.41
C TYR A 296 21.03 13.35 -6.89
N VAL A 297 20.09 13.99 -6.21
CA VAL A 297 20.27 15.23 -5.47
C VAL A 297 20.00 14.97 -3.99
N VAL A 298 20.77 15.61 -3.12
CA VAL A 298 20.69 15.46 -1.65
C VAL A 298 20.07 16.71 -1.04
#